data_AF-A0A7V2CNK3-F1
#
_entry.id   AF-A0A7V2CNK3-F1
#
_cell.length_a   1.000
_cell.length_b   1.000
_cell.length_c   1.000
_cell.angle_alpha   90.00
_cell.angle_beta   90.00
_cell.angle_gamma   90.00
#
_symmetry.space_group_name_H-M   'P 1'
#
loop_
_entity.id
_entity.type
_entity.pdbx_description
1 polymer ?
#
loop_
_entity_poly.entity_id
_entity_poly.type
_entity_poly.pdbx_seq_one_letter_code
_entity_poly.pdbx_strand_id
1 'polypeptide(L)' 'WIDNMSTGLMTSTGTCDPTAKTFTFIGEYLDPMTGKPKQSKHVIKITSKDQHVMEMYEVGPDGKEFVSFEMTCTRK' A
#
# COMPACT_ATOMS: atom_id res chain seq x y z
N TRP A 1 -10.19 6.21 -9.66
CA TRP A 1 -9.83 4.78 -9.57
C TRP A 1 -10.59 4.23 -8.39
N ILE A 2 -11.54 3.35 -8.64
CA ILE A 2 -12.26 2.59 -7.61
C ILE A 2 -11.71 1.18 -7.78
N ASP A 3 -10.86 0.79 -6.84
CA ASP A 3 -10.40 -0.60 -6.71
C ASP A 3 -11.31 -1.29 -5.69
N ASN A 4 -11.85 -2.45 -6.06
CA ASN A 4 -12.67 -3.30 -5.18
C ASN A 4 -11.92 -4.61 -4.92
N MET A 5 -10.82 -4.52 -4.18
CA MET A 5 -10.19 -5.67 -3.54
C MET A 5 -10.19 -5.48 -2.02
N SER A 6 -11.36 -5.29 -1.42
CA SER A 6 -11.49 -5.39 0.04
C SER A 6 -12.87 -5.83 0.49
N THR A 7 -12.89 -6.71 1.49
CA THR A 7 -14.03 -7.05 2.35
C THR A 7 -14.34 -5.93 3.37
N GLY A 8 -13.81 -4.73 3.16
CA GLY A 8 -13.98 -3.54 4.01
C GLY A 8 -13.54 -2.26 3.29
N LEU A 9 -14.22 -1.14 3.54
CA LEU A 9 -13.83 0.16 2.98
C LEU A 9 -12.56 0.65 3.66
N MET A 10 -11.43 0.62 2.95
CA MET A 10 -10.16 1.14 3.46
C MET A 10 -9.92 2.54 2.88
N THR A 11 -10.00 3.58 3.72
CA THR A 11 -9.64 4.94 3.33
C THR A 11 -8.16 5.15 3.57
N SER A 12 -7.37 5.26 2.50
CA SER A 12 -5.96 5.62 2.58
C SER A 12 -5.74 7.05 2.08
N THR A 13 -4.98 7.82 2.84
CA THR A 13 -4.54 9.18 2.44
C THR A 13 -3.09 9.09 2.02
N GLY A 14 -2.77 9.63 0.85
CA GLY A 14 -1.43 9.52 0.30
C GLY A 14 -0.91 10.80 -0.30
N THR A 15 0.41 10.91 -0.35
CA THR A 15 1.12 11.96 -1.05
C THR A 15 1.69 11.40 -2.35
N CYS A 16 1.64 12.22 -3.40
CA CYS A 16 2.32 11.94 -4.66
C CYS A 16 3.58 12.78 -4.71
N ASP A 17 4.74 12.15 -4.86
CA ASP A 17 5.97 12.83 -5.22
C ASP A 17 6.12 12.80 -6.75
N PRO A 18 5.88 13.93 -7.46
CA PRO A 18 5.98 13.98 -8.91
C PRO A 18 7.42 13.84 -9.42
N THR A 19 8.43 14.08 -8.59
CA THR A 19 9.85 13.92 -8.99
C THR A 19 10.30 12.47 -8.95
N ALA A 20 9.82 11.71 -7.95
CA ALA A 20 10.12 10.29 -7.81
C ALA A 20 9.15 9.37 -8.58
N LYS A 21 8.04 9.92 -9.11
CA LYS A 21 6.89 9.14 -9.65
C LYS A 21 6.44 8.06 -8.66
N THR A 22 6.46 8.41 -7.39
CA THR A 22 6.13 7.52 -6.28
C THR A 22 4.89 8.06 -5.58
N PHE A 23 3.89 7.22 -5.44
CA PHE A 23 2.70 7.47 -4.63
C PHE A 23 2.86 6.71 -3.33
N THR A 24 2.80 7.41 -2.21
CA THR A 24 2.79 6.77 -0.89
C THR A 24 1.43 6.99 -0.26
N PHE A 25 0.71 5.92 0.01
CA PHE A 25 -0.55 5.91 0.71
C PHE A 25 -0.33 5.35 2.11
N ILE A 26 -0.87 6.02 3.11
CA ILE A 26 -0.92 5.53 4.48
C ILE A 26 -2.39 5.33 4.82
N GLY A 27 -2.74 4.12 5.20
CA GLY A 27 -4.09 3.73 5.58
C GLY A 27 -4.08 3.01 6.92
N GLU A 28 -5.06 3.32 7.75
CA GLU A 28 -5.33 2.56 8.97
C GLU A 28 -6.51 1.63 8.68
N TYR A 29 -6.33 0.34 8.94
CA TYR A 29 -7.39 -0.64 8.81
C TYR A 29 -7.55 -1.41 10.12
N LEU A 30 -8.76 -1.90 10.38
CA LEU A 30 -9.02 -2.75 11.54
C LEU A 30 -8.57 -4.16 11.20
N ASP A 31 -7.53 -4.64 11.87
CA ASP A 31 -6.99 -5.98 11.65
C ASP A 31 -8.03 -7.02 12.12
N PRO A 32 -8.57 -7.86 11.22
CA PRO A 32 -9.57 -8.85 11.58
C PRO A 32 -9.05 -9.94 12.51
N MET A 33 -7.72 -10.11 12.63
CA MET A 33 -7.10 -11.10 13.52
C MET A 33 -7.03 -10.61 14.97
N THR A 34 -6.80 -9.32 15.19
CA THR A 34 -6.58 -8.75 16.52
C THR A 34 -7.68 -7.79 16.97
N GLY A 35 -8.56 -7.38 16.06
CA GLY A 35 -9.58 -6.36 16.30
C GLY A 35 -9.03 -4.96 16.55
N LYS A 36 -7.72 -4.75 16.34
CA LYS A 36 -7.04 -3.49 16.61
C LYS A 36 -6.79 -2.72 15.30
N PRO A 37 -6.78 -1.38 15.36
CA PRO A 37 -6.29 -0.60 14.24
C PRO A 37 -4.82 -0.91 13.98
N LYS A 38 -4.50 -1.24 12.73
CA LYS A 38 -3.16 -1.47 12.24
C LYS A 38 -2.86 -0.46 11.14
N GLN A 39 -1.69 0.16 11.23
CA GLN A 39 -1.20 1.03 10.17
C GLN A 39 -0.62 0.19 9.03
N SER A 40 -0.97 0.60 7.82
CA SER A 40 -0.48 0.03 6.59
C SER A 40 0.00 1.14 5.68
N LYS A 41 1.09 0.90 4.97
CA LYS A 41 1.66 1.85 4.04
C LYS A 41 1.80 1.18 2.68
N HIS A 42 1.16 1.75 1.67
CA HIS A 42 1.31 1.31 0.28
C HIS A 42 2.18 2.30 -0.45
N VAL A 43 3.23 1.83 -1.09
CA VAL A 43 4.11 2.61 -1.96
C VAL A 43 3.92 2.09 -3.38
N ILE A 44 3.45 2.94 -4.29
CA ILE A 44 3.38 2.65 -5.72
C ILE A 44 4.46 3.46 -6.41
N LYS A 45 5.45 2.78 -6.97
CA LYS A 45 6.53 3.38 -7.76
C LYS A 45 6.29 3.09 -9.23
N ILE A 46 6.19 4.15 -10.03
CA ILE A 46 6.10 4.03 -11.49
C ILE A 46 7.52 3.97 -12.06
N THR A 47 8.02 2.77 -12.33
CA THR A 47 9.38 2.57 -12.87
C THR A 47 9.42 2.86 -14.37
N SER A 48 8.34 2.61 -15.11
CA SER A 48 8.20 2.99 -16.52
C SER A 48 6.73 3.18 -16.91
N LYS A 49 6.45 3.63 -18.14
CA LYS A 49 5.07 3.81 -18.64
C LYS A 49 4.24 2.52 -18.55
N ASP A 50 4.91 1.38 -18.65
CA ASP A 50 4.29 0.06 -18.69
C ASP A 50 4.67 -0.78 -17.47
N GLN A 51 5.33 -0.23 -16.45
CA GLN A 51 5.71 -0.97 -15.24
C GLN A 51 5.49 -0.13 -13.98
N HIS A 52 4.76 -0.72 -13.05
CA HIS A 52 4.45 -0.17 -11.74
C HIS A 52 4.84 -1.21 -10.69
N VAL A 53 5.60 -0.80 -9.68
CA VAL A 53 5.92 -1.62 -8.52
C VAL A 53 5.07 -1.12 -7.36
N MET A 54 4.29 -2.01 -6.76
CA MET A 54 3.50 -1.74 -5.58
C MET A 54 4.09 -2.52 -4.41
N GLU A 55 4.43 -1.83 -3.34
CA GLU A 55 4.95 -2.38 -2.10
C GLU A 55 3.97 -2.04 -0.97
N MET A 56 3.52 -3.04 -0.24
CA MET A 56 2.76 -2.87 0.99
C MET A 56 3.67 -3.17 2.18
N TYR A 57 3.72 -2.22 3.08
CA TYR A 57 4.43 -2.30 4.34
C TYR A 57 3.39 -2.45 5.45
N GLU A 58 3.62 -3.44 6.31
CA GLU A 58 2.84 -3.64 7.52
C GLU A 58 3.73 -3.63 8.76
N VAL A 59 3.15 -3.21 9.87
CA VAL A 59 3.80 -3.25 11.17
C VAL A 59 3.62 -4.64 11.78
N GLY A 60 4.71 -5.37 11.99
CA GLY A 60 4.68 -6.66 12.68
C GLY A 60 4.26 -6.54 14.14
N PRO A 61 3.98 -7.68 14.82
CA PRO A 61 3.69 -7.69 16.26
C PRO A 61 4.80 -7.02 17.10
N ASP A 62 6.02 -7.02 16.58
CA ASP A 62 7.21 -6.42 17.19
C ASP A 62 7.33 -4.90 16.95
N GLY A 63 6.35 -4.26 16.30
CA GLY A 63 6.36 -2.84 15.99
C GLY A 63 7.28 -2.44 14.82
N LYS A 64 7.91 -3.40 14.14
CA LYS A 64 8.78 -3.17 12.99
C LYS A 64 8.00 -3.25 11.68
N GLU A 65 8.26 -2.30 10.78
CA GLU A 65 7.76 -2.37 9.41
C GLU A 65 8.43 -3.51 8.66
N PHE A 66 7.65 -4.34 7.97
CA PHE A 66 8.13 -5.33 7.01
C PHE A 66 7.31 -5.22 5.72
N VAL A 67 7.93 -5.56 4.59
CA VAL A 67 7.24 -5.65 3.31
C VAL A 67 6.34 -6.88 3.38
N SER A 68 5.04 -6.67 3.53
CA SER A 68 4.05 -7.75 3.58
C SER A 68 3.70 -8.24 2.18
N PHE A 69 3.78 -7.34 1.19
CA PHE A 69 3.42 -7.64 -0.18
C PHE A 69 4.23 -6.79 -1.15
N GLU A 70 4.75 -7.42 -2.20
CA GLU A 70 5.38 -6.74 -3.33
C GLU A 70 4.74 -7.27 -4.61
N MET A 71 4.31 -6.35 -5.49
CA MET A 71 3.70 -6.67 -6.76
C MET A 71 4.26 -5.79 -7.86
N THR A 72 4.77 -6.42 -8.91
CA THR A 72 5.18 -5.72 -10.12
C THR A 72 4.09 -5.88 -11.18
N CYS A 73 3.34 -4.82 -11.45
CA CYS A 73 2.38 -4.75 -12.53
C CYS A 73 3.08 -4.32 -13.82
N THR A 74 3.03 -5.16 -14.84
CA THR A 74 3.44 -4.80 -16.21
C THR A 74 2.22 -4.67 -17.11
N ARG A 75 2.22 -3.67 -17.99
CA ARG A 75 1.18 -3.44 -18.99
C ARG A 75 1.60 -4.16 -20.28
N LYS A 76 0.76 -5.08 -20.77
CA LYS A 76 0.87 -5.70 -22.10
C LYS A 76 -0.25 -5.20 -23.00
#